data_AF-A0A1H8AKI9-F1
#
_entry.id   AF-A0A1H8AKI9-F1
#
_cell.length_a   1.000
_cell.length_b   1.000
_cell.length_c   1.000
_cell.angle_alpha   90.00
_cell.angle_beta   90.00
_cell.angle_gamma   90.00
#
_symmetry.space_group_name_H-M   'P 1'
#
loop_
_entity.id
_entity.type
_entity.pdbx_description
1 polymer ?
#
loop_
_entity_poly.entity_id
_entity_poly.type
_entity_poly.pdbx_seq_one_letter_code
_entity_poly.pdbx_strand_id
1 'polypeptide(L)'
;MADQDKPLVNQEALEAEKPKRNRQDDEQPLVLPGIHRYQFFTNLKDRMLTKNLNRLAMAGIATATGGLVAKPIMNGVGETIYCLEDRACYATLEHCAVGIKYQAELTVATRVADYERFIRNGGLKCIGCGNCVPFCTLRLDLPHVYKRMQEMTMEALKENKVPKQVIAYALKEGLIGAEYIETVSNWYQGKS
;
A
#
# COMPACT_ATOMS: atom_id res chain seq x y z
N MET A 1 -67.85 -19.66 -48.02
CA MET A 1 -67.27 -18.85 -46.92
C MET A 1 -65.90 -19.46 -46.65
N ALA A 2 -64.84 -19.02 -47.34
CA ALA A 2 -63.92 -17.91 -46.96
C ALA A 2 -63.36 -18.16 -45.55
N ASP A 3 -62.07 -18.41 -45.28
CA ASP A 3 -60.79 -17.78 -45.70
C ASP A 3 -59.69 -18.87 -45.72
N GLN A 4 -58.95 -19.13 -46.81
CA GLN A 4 -57.71 -18.47 -47.27
C GLN A 4 -56.69 -17.98 -46.21
N ASP A 5 -55.49 -18.57 -46.31
CA ASP A 5 -54.18 -17.94 -46.17
C ASP A 5 -53.74 -17.41 -44.80
N LYS A 6 -53.16 -18.31 -44.00
CA LYS A 6 -52.09 -17.92 -43.06
C LYS A 6 -50.74 -18.03 -43.78
N PRO A 7 -49.97 -16.95 -43.95
CA PRO A 7 -48.65 -17.06 -44.55
C PRO A 7 -47.72 -17.87 -43.65
N LEU A 8 -47.06 -18.86 -44.26
CA LEU A 8 -45.90 -19.55 -43.71
C LEU A 8 -44.88 -18.49 -43.30
N VAL A 9 -44.64 -18.36 -41.99
CA VAL A 9 -43.55 -17.54 -41.47
C VAL A 9 -42.26 -18.10 -42.05
N ASN A 10 -41.65 -17.37 -42.99
CA ASN A 10 -40.38 -17.70 -43.62
C ASN A 10 -39.33 -17.92 -42.53
N GLN A 11 -38.99 -19.18 -42.24
CA GLN A 11 -37.95 -19.55 -41.28
C GLN A 11 -36.60 -18.93 -41.67
N GLU A 12 -36.38 -18.69 -42.97
CA GLU A 12 -35.21 -17.99 -43.50
C GLU A 12 -35.09 -16.54 -42.99
N ALA A 13 -36.19 -15.86 -42.68
CA ALA A 13 -36.17 -14.50 -42.13
C ALA A 13 -35.77 -14.48 -40.65
N LEU A 14 -36.08 -15.54 -39.89
CA LEU A 14 -35.66 -15.70 -38.49
C LEU A 14 -34.18 -16.08 -38.36
N GLU A 15 -33.60 -16.71 -39.39
CA GLU A 15 -32.17 -17.05 -39.39
C GLU A 15 -31.27 -15.88 -39.77
N ALA A 16 -31.78 -14.94 -40.57
CA ALA A 16 -31.05 -13.75 -41.02
C ALA A 16 -30.74 -12.73 -39.90
N GLU A 17 -31.45 -12.80 -38.77
CA GLU A 17 -31.30 -11.87 -37.65
C GLU A 17 -30.52 -12.44 -36.46
N LYS A 18 -29.86 -13.60 -36.62
CA LYS A 18 -28.96 -14.10 -35.58
C LYS A 18 -27.78 -13.12 -35.46
N PRO A 19 -27.56 -12.50 -34.29
CA PRO A 19 -26.49 -11.52 -34.12
C PRO A 19 -25.17 -12.19 -34.49
N LYS A 20 -24.48 -11.63 -35.49
CA LYS A 20 -23.19 -12.14 -35.92
C LYS A 20 -22.25 -12.16 -34.71
N ARG A 21 -21.84 -13.35 -34.30
CA ARG A 21 -20.77 -13.52 -33.33
C ARG A 21 -19.51 -12.92 -33.96
N ASN A 22 -19.01 -11.82 -33.40
CA ASN A 22 -17.73 -11.24 -33.82
C ASN A 22 -16.53 -12.16 -33.49
N ARG A 23 -16.73 -13.29 -32.77
CA ARG A 23 -15.68 -14.23 -32.37
C ARG A 23 -16.23 -15.66 -32.21
N GLN A 24 -15.46 -16.67 -32.61
CA GLN A 24 -15.77 -18.11 -32.48
C GLN A 24 -15.44 -18.63 -31.05
N ASP A 25 -16.08 -18.11 -30.01
CA ASP A 25 -16.04 -18.73 -28.67
C ASP A 25 -17.46 -19.11 -28.28
N ASP A 26 -17.81 -20.39 -28.47
CA ASP A 26 -19.19 -20.88 -28.35
C ASP A 26 -19.69 -20.90 -26.90
N GLU A 27 -18.78 -20.84 -25.93
CA GLU A 27 -19.07 -20.77 -24.50
C GLU A 27 -19.39 -19.34 -24.01
N GLN A 28 -19.17 -18.32 -24.84
CA GLN A 28 -19.46 -16.95 -24.44
C GLN A 28 -20.95 -16.61 -24.60
N PRO A 29 -21.58 -16.01 -23.57
CA PRO A 29 -22.95 -15.54 -23.69
C PRO A 29 -23.04 -14.39 -24.71
N LEU A 30 -24.00 -14.50 -25.62
CA LEU A 30 -24.28 -13.51 -26.66
C LEU A 30 -24.71 -12.18 -26.03
N VAL A 31 -24.14 -11.07 -26.48
CA VAL A 31 -24.60 -9.74 -26.08
C VAL A 31 -25.87 -9.40 -26.85
N LEU A 32 -26.94 -9.14 -26.10
CA LEU A 32 -28.21 -8.70 -26.65
C LEU A 32 -28.17 -7.20 -27.00
N PRO A 33 -28.90 -6.76 -28.05
CA PRO A 33 -28.96 -5.35 -28.43
C PRO A 33 -29.52 -4.49 -27.28
N GLY A 34 -28.88 -3.35 -27.02
CA GLY A 34 -29.28 -2.39 -25.98
C GLY A 34 -28.52 -2.49 -24.64
N ILE A 35 -27.70 -3.53 -24.43
CA ILE A 35 -26.86 -3.67 -23.25
C ILE A 35 -25.39 -3.39 -23.65
N HIS A 36 -24.91 -2.18 -23.36
CA HIS A 36 -23.50 -1.85 -23.52
C HIS A 36 -22.67 -2.55 -22.43
N ARG A 37 -22.18 -3.76 -22.70
CA ARG A 37 -21.08 -4.34 -21.93
C ARG A 37 -19.76 -3.99 -22.60
N TYR A 38 -18.82 -3.47 -21.82
CA TYR A 38 -17.42 -3.25 -22.22
C TYR A 38 -16.70 -4.60 -22.40
N GLN A 39 -17.14 -5.39 -23.38
CA GLN A 39 -16.76 -6.79 -23.59
C GLN A 39 -15.30 -6.96 -24.01
N PHE A 40 -14.67 -5.88 -24.48
CA PHE A 40 -13.24 -5.84 -24.83
C PHE A 40 -12.31 -6.03 -23.62
N PHE A 41 -12.79 -5.86 -22.38
CA PHE A 41 -11.98 -5.93 -21.16
C PHE A 41 -12.36 -7.07 -20.20
N THR A 42 -13.43 -7.83 -20.48
CA THR A 42 -14.04 -8.72 -19.47
C THR A 42 -13.95 -10.21 -19.77
N ASN A 43 -13.21 -10.62 -20.79
CA ASN A 43 -13.01 -12.05 -21.03
C ASN A 43 -11.93 -12.61 -20.10
N LEU A 44 -12.30 -13.54 -19.21
CA LEU A 44 -11.36 -14.20 -18.28
C LEU A 44 -10.20 -14.90 -19.01
N LYS A 45 -10.44 -15.40 -20.23
CA LYS A 45 -9.43 -16.03 -21.09
C LYS A 45 -8.36 -15.04 -21.57
N ASP A 46 -8.69 -13.74 -21.67
CA ASP A 46 -7.81 -12.69 -22.18
C ASP A 46 -7.00 -11.98 -21.07
N ARG A 47 -7.23 -12.28 -19.77
CA ARG A 47 -6.66 -11.52 -18.63
C ARG A 47 -5.16 -11.77 -18.36
N MET A 48 -4.52 -12.72 -19.04
CA MET A 48 -3.13 -13.18 -18.80
C MET A 48 -2.46 -13.78 -20.06
N LEU A 49 -2.65 -13.19 -21.24
CA LEU A 49 -2.52 -13.89 -22.54
C LEU A 49 -1.14 -14.36 -23.03
N THR A 50 -0.05 -14.31 -22.23
CA THR A 50 1.10 -15.19 -22.51
C THR A 50 1.64 -15.81 -21.21
N LYS A 51 1.98 -17.12 -21.26
CA LYS A 51 2.60 -17.83 -20.12
C LYS A 51 3.81 -17.07 -19.55
N ASN A 52 4.56 -16.39 -20.42
CA ASN A 52 5.73 -15.59 -20.03
C ASN A 52 5.35 -14.30 -19.31
N LEU A 53 4.29 -13.60 -19.73
CA LEU A 53 3.79 -12.42 -19.03
C LEU A 53 3.23 -12.77 -17.65
N ASN A 54 2.49 -13.89 -17.53
CA ASN A 54 2.03 -14.37 -16.24
C ASN A 54 3.22 -14.76 -15.34
N ARG A 55 4.23 -15.46 -15.88
CA ARG A 55 5.46 -15.76 -15.13
C ARG A 55 6.17 -14.50 -14.66
N LEU A 56 6.26 -13.47 -15.50
CA LEU A 56 6.86 -12.18 -15.16
C LEU A 56 6.03 -11.44 -14.11
N ALA A 57 4.70 -11.45 -14.21
CA ALA A 57 3.81 -10.87 -13.21
C ALA A 57 3.95 -11.60 -11.87
N MET A 58 3.95 -12.94 -11.87
CA MET A 58 4.14 -13.75 -10.66
C MET A 58 5.53 -13.55 -10.06
N ALA A 59 6.57 -13.44 -10.89
CA ALA A 59 7.91 -13.09 -10.42
C ALA A 59 7.92 -11.69 -9.78
N GLY A 60 7.28 -10.70 -10.42
CA GLY A 60 7.14 -9.35 -9.87
C GLY A 60 6.41 -9.33 -8.52
N ILE A 61 5.31 -10.07 -8.39
CA ILE A 61 4.59 -10.24 -7.11
C ILE A 61 5.50 -10.90 -6.08
N ALA A 62 6.17 -12.00 -6.44
CA ALA A 62 7.07 -12.72 -5.52
C ALA A 62 8.23 -11.83 -5.05
N THR A 63 8.83 -11.04 -5.94
CA THR A 63 9.90 -10.09 -5.58
C THR A 63 9.37 -8.97 -4.70
N ALA A 64 8.20 -8.42 -5.00
CA ALA A 64 7.57 -7.37 -4.17
C ALA A 64 7.24 -7.89 -2.76
N THR A 65 6.59 -9.06 -2.66
CA THR A 65 6.30 -9.72 -1.38
C THR A 65 7.58 -10.06 -0.62
N GLY A 66 8.61 -10.57 -1.32
CA GLY A 66 9.92 -10.83 -0.73
C GLY A 66 10.54 -9.58 -0.12
N GLY A 67 10.47 -8.44 -0.82
CA GLY A 67 10.95 -7.15 -0.32
C GLY A 67 10.19 -6.66 0.92
N LEU A 68 8.87 -6.89 0.98
CA LEU A 68 8.03 -6.53 2.14
C LEU A 68 8.37 -7.33 3.40
N VAL A 69 8.85 -8.56 3.24
CA VAL A 69 9.25 -9.43 4.36
C VAL A 69 10.72 -9.22 4.73
N ALA A 70 11.61 -9.18 3.74
CA ALA A 70 13.05 -9.11 3.98
C ALA A 70 13.48 -7.80 4.65
N LYS A 71 12.96 -6.65 4.21
CA LYS A 71 13.35 -5.34 4.75
C LYS A 71 13.13 -5.21 6.26
N PRO A 72 11.92 -5.43 6.81
CA PRO A 72 11.71 -5.34 8.26
C PRO A 72 12.56 -6.33 9.06
N ILE A 73 12.81 -7.54 8.53
CA ILE A 73 13.74 -8.49 9.18
C ILE A 73 15.16 -7.93 9.22
N MET A 74 15.66 -7.41 8.10
CA MET A 74 17.00 -6.80 8.02
C MET A 74 17.14 -5.57 8.91
N ASN A 75 16.07 -4.80 9.08
CA ASN A 75 16.05 -3.63 9.96
C ASN A 75 15.95 -3.99 11.45
N GLY A 76 15.67 -5.25 11.79
CA GLY A 76 15.49 -5.71 13.18
C GLY A 76 14.08 -5.50 13.73
N VAL A 77 13.09 -5.24 12.87
CA VAL A 77 11.68 -4.97 13.24
C VAL A 77 10.73 -5.96 12.57
N GLY A 78 11.07 -7.26 12.61
CA GLY A 78 10.34 -8.32 11.89
C GLY A 78 8.87 -8.44 12.26
N GLU A 79 8.49 -8.07 13.48
CA GLU A 79 7.08 -8.06 13.92
C GLU A 79 6.18 -7.13 13.08
N THR A 80 6.76 -6.11 12.45
CA THR A 80 6.02 -5.17 11.59
C THR A 80 5.54 -5.80 10.28
N ILE A 81 5.98 -7.02 9.94
CA ILE A 81 5.44 -7.80 8.80
C ILE A 81 3.95 -8.07 8.98
N TYR A 82 3.52 -8.33 10.21
CA TYR A 82 2.12 -8.64 10.52
C TYR A 82 1.25 -7.37 10.55
N CYS A 83 1.87 -6.19 10.61
CA CYS A 83 1.21 -4.90 10.47
C CYS A 83 1.05 -4.56 8.98
N LEU A 84 0.19 -5.29 8.28
CA LEU A 84 -0.13 -5.06 6.87
C LEU A 84 -1.10 -3.90 6.67
N GLU A 85 -1.88 -3.56 7.70
CA GLU A 85 -2.74 -2.39 7.73
C GLU A 85 -2.50 -1.55 8.99
N ASP A 86 -2.39 -0.25 8.74
CA ASP A 86 -2.25 0.89 9.66
C ASP A 86 -3.26 0.89 10.81
N ARG A 87 -4.34 0.11 10.68
CA ARG A 87 -5.45 0.02 11.63
C ARG A 87 -5.07 -0.53 13.00
N ALA A 88 -4.06 -1.41 13.07
CA ALA A 88 -3.59 -1.93 14.35
C ALA A 88 -3.01 -0.84 15.26
N CYS A 89 -2.59 0.29 14.68
CA CYS A 89 -1.98 1.42 15.39
C CYS A 89 -2.88 2.67 15.41
N TYR A 90 -4.13 2.62 14.93
CA TYR A 90 -5.03 3.78 15.07
C TYR A 90 -5.58 3.90 16.50
N ALA A 91 -5.80 2.78 17.18
CA ALA A 91 -6.27 2.78 18.58
C ALA A 91 -5.24 3.34 19.57
N THR A 92 -3.97 3.47 19.16
CA THR A 92 -2.88 3.93 20.03
C THR A 92 -2.69 5.44 20.04
N LEU A 93 -3.37 6.17 19.13
CA LEU A 93 -3.17 7.60 18.89
C LEU A 93 -3.50 8.46 20.12
N GLU A 94 -4.57 8.13 20.84
CA GLU A 94 -5.08 8.92 21.97
C GLU A 94 -4.24 8.74 23.24
N HIS A 95 -3.40 7.72 23.29
CA HIS A 95 -2.66 7.32 24.50
C HIS A 95 -1.18 7.70 24.47
N CYS A 96 -0.76 8.49 23.48
CA CYS A 96 0.61 8.95 23.36
C CYS A 96 0.86 10.20 24.22
N ALA A 97 1.73 10.11 25.22
CA ALA A 97 2.09 11.23 26.10
C ALA A 97 2.72 12.41 25.36
N VAL A 98 3.41 12.15 24.23
CA VAL A 98 4.08 13.18 23.40
C VAL A 98 3.22 13.65 22.22
N GLY A 99 1.96 13.19 22.13
CA GLY A 99 0.99 13.67 21.14
C GLY A 99 1.29 13.28 19.69
N ILE A 100 1.94 12.12 19.45
CA ILE A 100 2.17 11.60 18.10
C ILE A 100 0.83 11.16 17.48
N LYS A 101 0.36 11.94 16.49
CA LYS A 101 -0.93 11.73 15.81
C LYS A 101 -0.95 10.61 14.79
N TYR A 102 0.21 10.12 14.36
CA TYR A 102 0.33 9.20 13.22
C TYR A 102 1.22 8.00 13.55
N GLN A 103 0.88 7.25 14.61
CA GLN A 103 1.68 6.08 15.01
C GLN A 103 1.74 5.00 13.94
N ALA A 104 0.63 4.74 13.26
CA ALA A 104 0.60 3.79 12.16
C ALA A 104 1.60 4.15 11.04
N GLU A 105 1.67 5.43 10.69
CA GLU A 105 2.61 5.95 9.71
C GLU A 105 4.07 5.77 10.16
N LEU A 106 4.35 5.87 11.47
CA LEU A 106 5.68 5.60 12.03
C LEU A 106 6.05 4.12 11.87
N THR A 107 5.12 3.20 12.16
CA THR A 107 5.37 1.76 11.99
C THR A 107 5.65 1.43 10.52
N VAL A 108 4.89 2.00 9.59
CA VAL A 108 5.12 1.82 8.16
C VAL A 108 6.46 2.41 7.74
N ALA A 109 6.78 3.63 8.20
CA ALA A 109 8.06 4.28 7.92
C ALA A 109 9.25 3.43 8.40
N THR A 110 9.16 2.84 9.60
CA THR A 110 10.19 1.94 10.13
C THR A 110 10.36 0.69 9.26
N ARG A 111 9.26 0.07 8.82
CA ARG A 111 9.29 -1.13 7.98
C ARG A 111 10.08 -0.92 6.70
N VAL A 112 9.94 0.25 6.07
CA VAL A 112 10.58 0.56 4.78
C VAL A 112 11.84 1.42 4.89
N ALA A 113 12.24 1.79 6.10
CA ALA A 113 13.32 2.75 6.39
C ALA A 113 13.11 4.13 5.74
N ASP A 114 11.87 4.63 5.75
CA ASP A 114 11.52 5.96 5.23
C ASP A 114 11.75 7.03 6.31
N TYR A 115 12.97 7.59 6.32
CA TYR A 115 13.38 8.59 7.29
C TYR A 115 12.53 9.87 7.23
N GLU A 116 12.14 10.29 6.02
CA GLU A 116 11.37 11.53 5.85
C GLU A 116 9.98 11.39 6.47
N ARG A 117 9.27 10.31 6.14
CA ARG A 117 7.95 10.03 6.71
C ARG A 117 8.05 9.85 8.22
N PHE A 118 9.09 9.19 8.71
CA PHE A 118 9.31 9.03 10.14
C PHE A 118 9.48 10.37 10.87
N ILE A 119 10.34 11.25 10.35
CA ILE A 119 10.62 12.55 10.96
C ILE A 119 9.40 13.47 10.91
N ARG A 120 8.74 13.58 9.75
CA ARG A 120 7.56 14.46 9.57
C ARG A 120 6.40 14.08 10.48
N ASN A 121 6.26 12.81 10.82
CA ASN A 121 5.22 12.30 11.69
C ASN A 121 5.62 12.27 13.17
N GLY A 122 6.76 12.88 13.53
CA GLY A 122 7.19 13.02 14.92
C GLY A 122 7.83 11.76 15.51
N GLY A 123 8.37 10.87 14.69
CA GLY A 123 9.07 9.67 15.15
C GLY A 123 10.27 9.99 16.05
N LEU A 124 10.95 11.11 15.81
CA LEU A 124 12.03 11.59 16.67
C LEU A 124 11.53 12.21 18.00
N LYS A 125 10.22 12.37 18.21
CA LYS A 125 9.66 12.78 19.52
C LYS A 125 9.36 11.60 20.45
N CYS A 126 9.34 10.38 19.92
CA CYS A 126 8.95 9.21 20.70
C CYS A 126 9.96 8.96 21.83
N ILE A 127 9.47 8.94 23.07
CA ILE A 127 10.30 8.68 24.27
C ILE A 127 10.31 7.19 24.68
N GLY A 128 9.70 6.31 23.88
CA GLY A 128 9.68 4.87 24.16
C GLY A 128 8.92 4.45 25.43
N CYS A 129 7.89 5.20 25.86
CA CYS A 129 7.22 4.95 27.14
C CYS A 129 6.33 3.68 27.21
N GLY A 130 6.03 3.04 26.08
CA GLY A 130 5.22 1.81 26.05
C GLY A 130 3.70 1.98 26.23
N ASN A 131 3.20 3.20 26.47
CA ASN A 131 1.76 3.44 26.68
C ASN A 131 0.88 3.05 25.48
N CYS A 132 1.44 2.94 24.27
CA CYS A 132 0.74 2.50 23.07
C CYS A 132 0.60 0.97 22.97
N VAL A 133 1.45 0.18 23.65
CA VAL A 133 1.50 -1.28 23.49
C VAL A 133 0.19 -1.97 23.88
N PRO A 134 -0.47 -1.65 25.03
CA PRO A 134 -1.72 -2.31 25.42
C PRO A 134 -2.88 -2.06 24.44
N PHE A 135 -2.83 -0.96 23.70
CA PHE A 135 -3.88 -0.55 22.75
C PHE A 135 -3.61 -1.02 21.32
N CYS A 136 -2.39 -1.50 21.05
CA CYS A 136 -2.07 -2.11 19.77
C CYS A 136 -2.78 -3.47 19.67
N THR A 137 -3.66 -3.63 18.68
CA THR A 137 -4.41 -4.89 18.50
C THR A 137 -3.49 -6.07 18.24
N LEU A 138 -2.32 -5.82 17.63
CA LEU A 138 -1.29 -6.81 17.35
C LEU A 138 -0.24 -6.92 18.47
N ARG A 139 -0.35 -6.11 19.54
CA ARG A 139 0.59 -6.05 20.67
C ARG A 139 2.06 -5.94 20.25
N LEU A 140 2.31 -5.19 19.17
CA LEU A 140 3.67 -4.93 18.69
C LEU A 140 4.46 -4.17 19.76
N ASP A 141 5.75 -4.42 19.86
CA ASP A 141 6.67 -3.63 20.68
C ASP A 141 7.00 -2.30 19.96
N LEU A 142 5.98 -1.42 19.87
CA LEU A 142 6.11 -0.11 19.24
C LEU A 142 7.27 0.72 19.80
N PRO A 143 7.57 0.73 21.13
CA PRO A 143 8.78 1.34 21.65
C PRO A 143 10.05 0.83 20.99
N HIS A 144 10.21 -0.49 20.90
CA HIS A 144 11.37 -1.09 20.24
C HIS A 144 11.44 -0.71 18.75
N VAL A 145 10.33 -0.83 18.02
CA VAL A 145 10.24 -0.48 16.59
C VAL A 145 10.65 0.98 16.35
N TYR A 146 10.09 1.91 17.12
CA TYR A 146 10.40 3.33 16.93
C TYR A 146 11.81 3.67 17.36
N LYS A 147 12.31 3.08 18.45
CA LYS A 147 13.71 3.23 18.87
C LYS A 147 14.67 2.79 17.77
N ARG A 148 14.42 1.63 17.16
CA ARG A 148 15.26 1.14 16.07
C ARG A 148 15.28 2.10 14.89
N MET A 149 14.14 2.68 14.54
CA MET A 149 14.05 3.68 13.48
C MET A 149 14.72 5.00 13.84
N GLN A 150 14.67 5.43 15.11
CA GLN A 150 15.42 6.58 15.59
C GLN A 150 16.92 6.37 15.40
N GLU A 151 17.46 5.23 15.82
CA GLU A 151 18.87 4.86 15.61
C GLU A 151 19.26 4.91 14.12
N MET A 152 18.47 4.26 13.27
CA MET A 152 18.69 4.27 11.82
C MET A 152 18.61 5.68 11.22
N THR A 153 17.71 6.53 11.73
CA THR A 153 17.58 7.92 11.29
C THR A 153 18.79 8.75 11.70
N MET A 154 19.33 8.53 12.91
CA MET A 154 20.54 9.22 13.38
C MET A 154 21.78 8.77 12.62
N GLU A 155 21.89 7.49 12.24
CA GLU A 155 22.92 6.99 11.34
C GLU A 155 22.79 7.62 9.94
N ALA A 156 21.59 7.64 9.38
CA ALA A 156 21.31 8.26 8.08
C ALA A 156 21.61 9.77 8.06
N LEU A 157 21.43 10.47 9.19
CA LEU A 157 21.84 11.86 9.35
C LEU A 157 23.36 12.01 9.23
N LYS A 158 24.14 11.20 9.94
CA LYS A 158 25.61 11.22 9.86
C LYS A 158 26.11 10.96 8.44
N GLU A 159 25.42 10.10 7.71
CA GLU A 159 25.72 9.76 6.31
C GLU A 159 25.17 10.77 5.28
N ASN A 160 24.53 11.86 5.73
CA ASN A 160 23.88 12.86 4.87
C ASN A 160 22.79 12.30 3.93
N LYS A 161 22.14 11.21 4.32
CA LYS A 161 21.02 10.62 3.58
C LYS A 161 19.69 11.33 3.81
N VAL A 162 19.57 12.11 4.89
CA VAL A 162 18.35 12.85 5.23
C VAL A 162 18.39 14.26 4.63
N PRO A 163 17.37 14.69 3.86
CA PRO A 163 17.35 16.04 3.30
C PRO A 163 17.30 17.13 4.39
N LYS A 164 18.12 18.18 4.23
CA LYS A 164 18.17 19.31 5.20
C LYS A 164 16.82 19.98 5.41
N GLN A 165 15.97 20.03 4.38
CA GLN A 165 14.64 20.63 4.44
C GLN A 165 13.71 19.89 5.42
N VAL A 166 13.83 18.56 5.50
CA VAL A 166 13.06 17.73 6.44
C VAL A 166 13.45 18.05 7.87
N ILE A 167 14.75 18.22 8.13
CA ILE A 167 15.26 18.61 9.45
C ILE A 167 14.89 20.04 9.82
N ALA A 168 14.99 20.98 8.88
CA ALA A 168 14.55 22.36 9.11
C ALA A 168 13.07 22.43 9.49
N TYR A 169 12.22 21.68 8.78
CA TYR A 169 10.81 21.53 9.12
C TYR A 169 10.61 20.92 10.51
N ALA A 170 11.32 19.83 10.81
CA ALA A 170 11.19 19.13 12.08
C ALA A 170 11.62 20.00 13.28
N LEU A 171 12.70 20.77 13.15
CA LEU A 171 13.14 21.71 14.18
C LEU A 171 12.09 22.82 14.40
N LYS A 172 11.52 23.36 13.31
CA LYS A 172 10.50 24.41 13.37
C LYS A 172 9.21 23.95 14.05
N GLU A 173 8.73 22.76 13.71
CA GLU A 173 7.51 22.16 14.28
C GLU A 173 7.76 21.46 15.63
N GLY A 174 8.99 21.55 16.14
CA GLY A 174 9.43 20.91 17.38
C GLY A 174 9.25 19.39 17.35
N LEU A 175 9.36 18.74 16.20
CA LEU A 175 9.17 17.29 15.97
C LEU A 175 10.36 16.43 16.39
N ILE A 176 11.28 17.00 17.17
CA ILE A 176 12.49 16.33 17.64
C ILE A 176 12.48 16.37 19.17
N GLY A 177 12.61 15.20 19.79
CA GLY A 177 12.70 15.05 21.24
C GLY A 177 13.97 15.67 21.80
N ALA A 178 13.96 15.97 23.10
CA ALA A 178 15.08 16.59 23.80
C ALA A 178 16.38 15.77 23.69
N GLU A 179 16.27 14.44 23.60
CA GLU A 179 17.42 13.55 23.47
C GLU A 179 18.18 13.69 22.14
N TYR A 180 17.52 14.15 21.07
CA TYR A 180 18.12 14.27 19.74
C TYR A 180 18.34 15.72 19.31
N ILE A 181 17.73 16.69 20.00
CA ILE A 181 17.66 18.08 19.52
C ILE A 181 19.04 18.72 19.35
N GLU A 182 19.96 18.46 20.28
CA GLU A 182 21.33 18.99 20.21
C GLU A 182 22.08 18.39 19.02
N THR A 183 22.07 17.06 18.87
CA THR A 183 22.75 16.37 17.76
C THR A 183 22.21 16.82 16.41
N VAL A 184 20.89 16.87 16.26
CA VAL A 184 20.24 17.28 15.01
C VAL A 184 20.51 18.76 14.70
N SER A 185 20.47 19.63 15.71
CA SER A 185 20.77 21.06 15.55
C SER A 185 22.23 21.28 15.14
N ASN A 186 23.17 20.60 15.78
CA ASN A 186 24.59 20.69 15.46
C ASN A 186 24.87 20.23 14.02
N TRP A 187 24.28 19.09 13.62
CA TRP A 187 24.35 18.61 12.24
C TRP A 187 23.76 19.63 11.25
N TYR A 188 22.59 20.20 11.55
CA TYR A 188 21.94 21.18 10.68
C TYR A 188 22.78 22.46 10.50
N GLN A 189 23.44 22.91 11.57
CA GLN A 189 24.33 24.08 11.56
C GLN A 189 25.71 23.80 10.94
N GLY A 190 26.01 22.56 10.56
CA GLY A 190 27.33 22.18 10.04
C GLY A 190 28.43 22.18 11.11
N LYS A 191 28.05 22.08 12.39
CA LYS A 191 28.95 21.92 13.53
C LYS A 191 29.06 20.42 13.82
N SER A 192 29.73 19.67 12.96
CA SER A 192 29.98 18.22 13.16
C SER A 192 31.40 17.97 13.61
#